data_AF-A0A0F9MWX8-F1
#
_entry.id   AF-A0A0F9MWX8-F1
#
_cell.length_a   1.000
_cell.length_b   1.000
_cell.length_c   1.000
_cell.angle_alpha   90.00
_cell.angle_beta   90.00
_cell.angle_gamma   90.00
#
_symmetry.space_group_name_H-M   'P 1'
#
loop_
_entity.id
_entity.type
_entity.pdbx_description
1 polymer ?
#
loop_
_entity_poly.entity_id
_entity_poly.type
_entity_poly.pdbx_seq_one_letter_code
_entity_poly.pdbx_strand_id
1 'polypeptide(L)'
;MVQPEEGALARRIVALERGVKELTNLLTLGLVGSDAEATLRQHSALLGALIGDVTLGNVLTGPFPGVDSSMAIRYADPVGAATPTDYKAGSINTKSAETDAVFGTGTVRAVPFYMPGKPNLVYRISAKVITAGAGGESVRLGIYANDGNVKPTHLLLDAGEIDVSTTGMKTIAIKESFPRGLLWLVATMEGNARMVTIDGGTTGVWALLGEQAGTLIAGWKADHTYGSLPEQFGVGGAFTQTTTVIAMWLSFLQGGWS
;
A
#
# COMPACT_ATOMS: atom_id res chain seq x y z
N MET A 1 -70.86 -53.49 -0.02
CA MET A 1 -69.67 -53.00 -0.72
C MET A 1 -69.71 -51.47 -0.69
N VAL A 2 -69.11 -50.86 0.33
CA VAL A 2 -68.89 -49.40 0.36
C VAL A 2 -67.68 -49.12 -0.54
N GLN A 3 -67.85 -48.22 -1.51
CA GLN A 3 -66.94 -48.06 -2.63
C GLN A 3 -65.60 -47.42 -2.17
N PRO A 4 -64.45 -47.92 -2.64
CA PRO A 4 -63.12 -47.44 -2.23
C PRO A 4 -62.85 -45.95 -2.56
N GLU A 5 -63.67 -45.33 -3.40
CA GLU A 5 -63.54 -43.93 -3.80
C GLU A 5 -63.95 -42.94 -2.69
N GLU A 6 -64.94 -43.27 -1.85
CA GLU A 6 -65.37 -42.40 -0.74
C GLU A 6 -64.24 -42.22 0.30
N GLY A 7 -63.47 -43.27 0.55
CA GLY A 7 -62.31 -43.22 1.47
C GLY A 7 -61.13 -42.40 0.92
N ALA A 8 -60.98 -42.31 -0.40
CA ALA A 8 -59.98 -41.44 -1.03
C ALA A 8 -60.39 -39.97 -0.95
N LEU A 9 -61.67 -39.68 -1.16
CA LEU A 9 -62.21 -38.32 -1.09
C LEU A 9 -62.13 -37.76 0.33
N ALA A 10 -62.50 -38.54 1.34
CA ALA A 10 -62.42 -38.14 2.75
C ALA A 10 -60.98 -37.77 3.18
N ARG A 11 -59.98 -38.54 2.72
CA ARG A 11 -58.56 -38.23 3.01
C ARG A 11 -58.10 -36.93 2.36
N ARG A 12 -58.57 -36.62 1.16
CA ARG A 12 -58.27 -35.35 0.48
C ARG A 12 -58.90 -34.16 1.19
N ILE A 13 -60.14 -34.30 1.66
CA ILE A 13 -60.84 -33.26 2.42
C ILE A 13 -60.09 -32.95 3.71
N VAL A 14 -59.71 -33.96 4.49
CA VAL A 14 -58.93 -33.77 5.74
C VAL A 14 -57.57 -33.12 5.48
N ALA A 15 -56.92 -33.43 4.36
CA ALA A 15 -55.66 -32.79 3.97
C ALA A 15 -55.85 -31.31 3.60
N LEU A 16 -56.92 -30.98 2.87
CA LEU A 16 -57.26 -29.59 2.52
C LEU A 16 -57.63 -28.78 3.75
N GLU A 17 -58.39 -29.33 4.68
CA GLU A 17 -58.76 -28.67 5.94
C GLU A 17 -57.53 -28.34 6.80
N ARG A 18 -56.54 -29.25 6.85
CA ARG A 18 -55.25 -28.97 7.51
C ARG A 18 -54.49 -27.84 6.82
N GLY A 19 -54.40 -27.85 5.50
CA GLY A 19 -53.73 -26.79 4.73
C GLY A 19 -54.39 -25.42 4.92
N VAL A 20 -55.73 -25.37 4.89
CA VAL A 20 -56.48 -24.12 5.13
C VAL A 20 -56.25 -23.61 6.56
N LYS A 21 -56.24 -24.50 7.55
CA LYS A 21 -55.97 -24.13 8.95
C LYS A 21 -54.55 -23.61 9.15
N GLU A 22 -53.57 -24.20 8.47
CA GLU A 22 -52.17 -23.77 8.51
C GLU A 22 -51.99 -22.40 7.84
N LEU A 23 -52.60 -22.18 6.67
CA LEU A 23 -52.63 -20.87 6.01
C LEU A 23 -53.34 -19.81 6.85
N THR A 24 -54.43 -20.18 7.52
CA THR A 24 -55.13 -19.28 8.44
C THR A 24 -54.22 -18.90 9.60
N ASN A 25 -53.52 -19.86 10.22
CA ASN A 25 -52.56 -19.59 11.29
C ASN A 25 -51.39 -18.70 10.84
N LEU A 26 -50.88 -18.89 9.62
CA LEU A 26 -49.85 -18.02 9.04
C LEU A 26 -50.36 -16.59 8.81
N LEU A 27 -51.64 -16.45 8.46
CA LEU A 27 -52.32 -15.16 8.34
C LEU A 27 -52.48 -14.48 9.73
N THR A 28 -52.91 -15.23 10.77
CA THR A 28 -53.06 -14.70 12.14
C THR A 28 -51.73 -14.37 12.81
N LEU A 29 -50.65 -15.05 12.43
CA LEU A 29 -49.28 -14.76 12.90
C LEU A 29 -48.66 -13.52 12.24
N GLY A 30 -49.38 -12.82 11.35
CA GLY A 30 -48.93 -11.57 10.74
C GLY A 30 -47.80 -11.71 9.71
N LEU A 31 -47.44 -12.94 9.33
CA LEU A 31 -46.39 -13.22 8.34
C LEU A 31 -46.86 -13.00 6.89
N VAL A 32 -48.17 -12.91 6.67
CA VAL A 32 -48.79 -12.64 5.36
C VAL A 32 -49.69 -11.40 5.49
N GLY A 33 -49.12 -10.31 6.01
CA GLY A 33 -49.69 -8.96 5.89
C GLY A 33 -49.15 -8.27 4.65
N SER A 34 -49.89 -7.32 4.09
CA SER A 34 -49.49 -6.44 2.97
C SER A 34 -48.16 -5.70 3.21
N ASP A 35 -47.67 -5.68 4.45
CA ASP A 35 -46.40 -5.09 4.84
C ASP A 35 -45.22 -6.06 4.83
N ALA A 36 -45.42 -7.39 4.75
CA ALA A 36 -44.30 -8.33 4.72
C ALA A 36 -43.48 -8.14 3.44
N GLU A 37 -44.15 -8.01 2.30
CA GLU A 37 -43.50 -7.73 1.01
C GLU A 37 -42.90 -6.31 0.97
N ALA A 38 -43.57 -5.33 1.58
CA ALA A 38 -43.05 -3.97 1.72
C ALA A 38 -41.78 -3.94 2.60
N THR A 39 -41.78 -4.67 3.71
CA THR A 39 -40.63 -4.81 4.62
C THR A 39 -39.48 -5.53 3.94
N LEU A 40 -39.76 -6.56 3.15
CA LEU A 40 -38.73 -7.31 2.41
C LEU A 40 -38.11 -6.45 1.29
N ARG A 41 -38.91 -5.62 0.61
CA ARG A 41 -38.42 -4.61 -0.34
C ARG A 41 -37.61 -3.52 0.34
N GLN A 42 -38.05 -3.04 1.51
CA GLN A 42 -37.33 -2.05 2.30
C GLN A 42 -36.00 -2.61 2.80
N HIS A 43 -35.96 -3.84 3.31
CA HIS A 43 -34.73 -4.51 3.72
C HIS A 43 -33.81 -4.80 2.53
N SER A 44 -34.34 -5.20 1.38
CA SER A 44 -33.52 -5.40 0.17
C SER A 44 -32.94 -4.09 -0.35
N ALA A 45 -33.69 -2.99 -0.29
CA ALA A 45 -33.19 -1.66 -0.63
C ALA A 45 -32.13 -1.16 0.36
N LEU A 46 -32.34 -1.38 1.66
CA LEU A 46 -31.35 -1.06 2.70
C LEU A 46 -30.10 -1.91 2.57
N LEU A 47 -30.21 -3.20 2.28
CA LEU A 47 -29.05 -4.07 2.05
C LEU A 47 -28.32 -3.69 0.75
N GLY A 48 -29.05 -3.35 -0.32
CA GLY A 48 -28.44 -2.82 -1.55
C GLY A 48 -27.72 -1.50 -1.30
N ALA A 49 -28.30 -0.61 -0.49
CA ALA A 49 -27.66 0.62 -0.06
C ALA A 49 -26.44 0.34 0.83
N LEU A 50 -26.53 -0.58 1.81
CA LEU A 50 -25.41 -0.96 2.68
C LEU A 50 -24.26 -1.63 1.92
N ILE A 51 -24.57 -2.46 0.92
CA ILE A 51 -23.57 -3.13 0.08
C ILE A 51 -22.93 -2.13 -0.91
N GLY A 52 -23.70 -1.15 -1.40
CA GLY A 52 -23.20 -0.05 -2.21
C GLY A 52 -22.51 1.06 -1.42
N ASP A 53 -22.70 1.11 -0.10
CA ASP A 53 -22.13 2.09 0.78
C ASP A 53 -20.70 1.73 1.15
N VAL A 54 -19.77 2.27 0.37
CA VAL A 54 -18.32 2.17 0.56
C VAL A 54 -17.85 2.62 1.95
N THR A 55 -18.65 3.40 2.68
CA THR A 55 -18.30 3.85 4.04
C THR A 55 -18.51 2.75 5.08
N LEU A 56 -19.52 1.89 4.93
CA LEU A 56 -19.79 0.78 5.85
C LEU A 56 -18.88 -0.42 5.61
N GLY A 57 -18.44 -0.64 4.36
CA GLY A 57 -17.38 -1.60 4.04
C GLY A 57 -16.10 -1.32 4.85
N ASN A 58 -15.73 -0.04 5.01
CA ASN A 58 -14.59 0.39 5.81
C ASN A 58 -14.80 0.25 7.33
N VAL A 59 -16.04 0.23 7.81
CA VAL A 59 -16.36 0.13 9.25
C VAL A 59 -16.40 -1.33 9.71
N LEU A 60 -16.92 -2.24 8.90
CA LEU A 60 -17.10 -3.65 9.30
C LEU A 60 -15.86 -4.53 9.09
N THR A 61 -14.90 -4.11 8.26
CA THR A 61 -13.70 -4.92 7.93
C THR A 61 -12.38 -4.22 8.25
N GLY A 62 -12.44 -3.07 8.94
CA GLY A 62 -11.37 -2.09 8.90
C GLY A 62 -11.34 -1.40 7.53
N PRO A 63 -10.63 -0.28 7.37
CA PRO A 63 -10.46 0.32 6.05
C PRO A 63 -9.88 -0.76 5.14
N PHE A 64 -10.68 -1.27 4.19
CA PHE A 64 -10.16 -2.15 3.17
C PHE A 64 -8.97 -1.39 2.58
N PRO A 65 -7.77 -2.01 2.51
CA PRO A 65 -6.62 -1.34 1.92
C PRO A 65 -7.05 -0.89 0.54
N GLY A 66 -7.30 0.41 0.39
CA GLY A 66 -7.98 0.94 -0.78
C GLY A 66 -7.31 0.37 -2.01
N VAL A 67 -8.13 -0.09 -2.96
CA VAL A 67 -7.72 -0.53 -4.31
C VAL A 67 -6.81 0.50 -5.02
N ASP A 68 -6.70 1.71 -4.47
CA ASP A 68 -5.92 2.84 -4.95
C ASP A 68 -4.40 2.75 -4.70
N SER A 69 -3.89 1.79 -3.91
CA SER A 69 -2.44 1.70 -3.66
C SER A 69 -1.86 0.32 -3.95
N SER A 70 -1.93 -0.09 -5.22
CA SER A 70 -1.18 -1.21 -5.81
C SER A 70 0.34 -0.95 -5.95
N MET A 71 0.89 0.05 -5.25
CA MET A 71 2.12 0.69 -5.73
C MET A 71 3.38 0.35 -4.93
N ALA A 72 3.27 -0.35 -3.80
CA ALA A 72 4.43 -0.81 -3.04
C ALA A 72 4.02 -1.86 -2.01
N ILE A 73 4.90 -2.83 -1.74
CA ILE A 73 4.71 -3.73 -0.60
C ILE A 73 4.76 -2.94 0.69
N ARG A 74 3.72 -3.14 1.50
CA ARG A 74 3.64 -2.66 2.87
C ARG A 74 4.65 -3.45 3.70
N TYR A 75 5.50 -2.75 4.42
CA TYR A 75 6.22 -3.36 5.53
C TYR A 75 5.19 -3.58 6.65
N ALA A 76 4.81 -4.84 6.87
CA ALA A 76 3.97 -5.20 8.00
C ALA A 76 4.80 -5.02 9.26
N ASP A 77 4.50 -3.98 10.03
CA ASP A 77 5.01 -3.88 11.40
C ASP A 77 4.47 -5.08 12.20
N PRO A 78 5.23 -5.70 13.13
CA PRO A 78 4.69 -6.61 14.14
C PRO A 78 3.32 -6.15 14.65
N VAL A 79 2.37 -7.09 14.63
CA VAL A 79 0.97 -6.88 15.03
C VAL A 79 0.92 -6.17 16.39
N GLY A 80 0.36 -4.95 16.42
CA GLY A 80 0.18 -4.15 17.64
C GLY A 80 1.02 -2.89 17.75
N ALA A 81 1.95 -2.65 16.84
CA ALA A 81 2.69 -1.38 16.80
C ALA A 81 1.81 -0.26 16.22
N ALA A 82 1.67 0.84 16.96
CA ALA A 82 0.94 2.04 16.53
C ALA A 82 1.68 2.84 15.43
N THR A 83 2.67 2.23 14.79
CA THR A 83 3.56 2.90 13.85
C THR A 83 2.92 2.97 12.46
N PRO A 84 3.01 4.12 11.77
CA PRO A 84 2.51 4.27 10.42
C PRO A 84 3.10 3.23 9.46
N THR A 85 2.25 2.64 8.61
CA THR A 85 2.65 1.64 7.61
C THR A 85 3.67 2.23 6.63
N ASP A 86 4.82 1.58 6.49
CA ASP A 86 5.91 1.98 5.61
C ASP A 86 5.78 1.28 4.24
N TYR A 87 5.85 2.06 3.15
CA TYR A 87 5.75 1.59 1.77
C TYR A 87 7.12 1.59 1.10
N LYS A 88 7.54 0.43 0.60
CA LYS A 88 8.87 0.25 -0.01
C LYS A 88 8.95 0.92 -1.39
N ALA A 89 9.96 1.75 -1.62
CA ALA A 89 10.28 2.26 -2.96
C ALA A 89 11.00 1.21 -3.80
N GLY A 90 10.96 1.34 -5.13
CA GLY A 90 11.69 0.45 -6.05
C GLY A 90 11.10 -0.94 -6.22
N SER A 91 9.89 -1.22 -5.72
CA SER A 91 9.14 -2.44 -6.01
C SER A 91 7.67 -2.13 -6.28
N ILE A 92 7.02 -2.92 -7.13
CA ILE A 92 5.59 -2.77 -7.45
C ILE A 92 4.90 -4.13 -7.31
N ASN A 93 3.85 -4.21 -6.47
CA ASN A 93 3.01 -5.40 -6.25
C ASN A 93 3.71 -6.73 -5.86
N THR A 94 5.03 -6.78 -5.74
CA THR A 94 5.77 -8.00 -5.42
C THR A 94 7.06 -7.68 -4.64
N LYS A 95 7.53 -8.68 -3.89
CA LYS A 95 8.66 -8.54 -2.97
C LYS A 95 9.93 -8.67 -3.76
N SER A 96 10.62 -7.55 -3.96
CA SER A 96 11.99 -7.58 -4.48
C SER A 96 12.89 -8.34 -3.51
N ALA A 97 13.90 -9.03 -4.03
CA ALA A 97 14.95 -9.53 -3.17
C ALA A 97 15.67 -8.33 -2.50
N GLU A 98 16.16 -8.59 -1.30
CA GLU A 98 16.94 -7.64 -0.51
C GLU A 98 18.33 -8.21 -0.34
N THR A 99 19.33 -7.37 -0.59
CA THR A 99 20.74 -7.67 -0.30
C THR A 99 21.31 -6.55 0.56
N ASP A 100 22.43 -6.79 1.21
CA ASP A 100 23.14 -5.77 1.98
C ASP A 100 24.37 -5.27 1.22
N ALA A 101 24.46 -3.97 1.01
CA ALA A 101 25.60 -3.37 0.33
C ALA A 101 26.15 -2.19 1.13
N VAL A 102 27.45 -1.97 1.00
CA VAL A 102 28.06 -0.71 1.44
C VAL A 102 27.54 0.36 0.50
N PHE A 103 26.91 1.39 1.07
CA PHE A 103 26.56 2.56 0.28
C PHE A 103 27.84 3.39 0.10
N GLY A 104 28.54 3.14 -1.00
CA GLY A 104 29.81 3.82 -1.28
C GLY A 104 29.65 5.35 -1.20
N THR A 105 30.57 5.98 -0.47
CA THR A 105 30.69 7.43 -0.38
C THR A 105 30.87 8.08 -1.74
N GLY A 106 30.53 9.36 -1.86
CA GLY A 106 30.76 10.12 -3.10
C GLY A 106 29.68 9.94 -4.16
N THR A 107 28.55 9.29 -3.81
CA THR A 107 27.43 9.12 -4.73
C THR A 107 26.09 9.45 -4.06
N VAL A 108 25.15 9.89 -4.89
CA VAL A 108 23.74 10.04 -4.55
C VAL A 108 22.94 9.06 -5.40
N ARG A 109 22.03 8.31 -4.79
CA ARG A 109 21.22 7.31 -5.50
C ARG A 109 19.74 7.61 -5.35
N ALA A 110 19.01 7.45 -6.46
CA ALA A 110 17.58 7.66 -6.56
C ALA A 110 16.87 6.36 -6.91
N VAL A 111 15.79 6.05 -6.17
CA VAL A 111 14.91 4.89 -6.39
C VAL A 111 13.50 5.39 -6.70
N PRO A 112 12.79 4.79 -7.68
CA PRO A 112 11.47 5.26 -8.07
C PRO A 112 10.45 4.95 -6.97
N PHE A 113 9.57 5.91 -6.71
CA PHE A 113 8.42 5.76 -5.83
C PHE A 113 7.21 6.41 -6.48
N TYR A 114 6.08 5.71 -6.54
CA TYR A 114 4.86 6.30 -7.07
C TYR A 114 3.99 6.85 -5.95
N MET A 115 3.71 8.14 -6.01
CA MET A 115 2.78 8.83 -5.14
C MET A 115 1.33 8.61 -5.60
N PRO A 116 0.49 7.90 -4.81
CA PRO A 116 -0.90 7.61 -5.19
C PRO A 116 -1.78 8.87 -5.19
N GLY A 117 -3.01 8.74 -5.69
CA GLY A 117 -3.97 9.85 -5.79
C GLY A 117 -4.51 10.36 -4.43
N LYS A 118 -4.47 9.54 -3.38
CA LYS A 118 -4.89 9.83 -2.01
C LYS A 118 -4.09 8.89 -1.07
N PRO A 119 -3.72 9.25 0.18
CA PRO A 119 -3.41 10.56 0.77
C PRO A 119 -2.06 11.15 0.33
N ASN A 120 -1.94 12.49 0.36
CA ASN A 120 -0.73 13.23 -0.04
C ASN A 120 0.21 13.60 1.13
N LEU A 121 -0.18 13.40 2.39
CA LEU A 121 0.66 13.81 3.52
C LEU A 121 1.64 12.71 3.91
N VAL A 122 2.89 12.91 3.54
CA VAL A 122 3.99 12.02 3.88
C VAL A 122 4.45 12.32 5.30
N TYR A 123 4.44 11.30 6.14
CA TYR A 123 4.79 11.42 7.55
C TYR A 123 6.29 11.27 7.79
N ARG A 124 6.92 10.25 7.19
CA ARG A 124 8.34 9.93 7.38
C ARG A 124 8.96 9.26 6.16
N ILE A 125 10.28 9.39 6.06
CA ILE A 125 11.14 8.57 5.20
C ILE A 125 11.97 7.67 6.10
N SER A 126 12.20 6.44 5.67
CA SER A 126 12.91 5.43 6.44
C SER A 126 13.91 4.67 5.58
N ALA A 127 14.97 4.18 6.21
CA ALA A 127 15.95 3.28 5.62
C ALA A 127 16.43 2.27 6.67
N LYS A 128 16.84 1.07 6.25
CA LYS A 128 17.20 -0.03 7.15
C LYS A 128 18.70 -0.29 7.16
N VAL A 129 19.30 -0.18 8.33
CA VAL A 129 20.72 -0.45 8.57
C VAL A 129 20.89 -1.91 8.99
N ILE A 130 21.75 -2.64 8.27
CA ILE A 130 22.11 -4.05 8.53
C ILE A 130 23.41 -4.15 9.31
N THR A 131 24.40 -3.33 8.95
CA THR A 131 25.66 -3.21 9.69
C THR A 131 25.85 -1.76 10.06
N ALA A 132 25.99 -1.50 11.36
CA ALA A 132 26.20 -0.16 11.90
C ALA A 132 27.47 0.48 11.32
N GLY A 133 27.39 1.77 11.05
CA GLY A 133 28.54 2.61 10.75
C GLY A 133 29.36 2.93 12.00
N ALA A 134 30.51 3.57 11.81
CA ALA A 134 31.23 4.20 12.91
C ALA A 134 30.41 5.36 13.52
N GLY A 135 30.74 5.77 14.73
CA GLY A 135 30.08 6.92 15.37
C GLY A 135 30.23 8.18 14.52
N GLY A 136 29.11 8.85 14.25
CA GLY A 136 29.06 10.05 13.40
C GLY A 136 28.71 9.76 11.93
N GLU A 137 28.75 8.51 11.48
CA GLU A 137 28.25 8.16 10.14
C GLU A 137 26.74 8.38 10.05
N SER A 138 26.32 9.02 8.97
CA SER A 138 24.92 9.39 8.74
C SER A 138 24.53 9.16 7.28
N VAL A 139 23.26 8.85 7.06
CA VAL A 139 22.64 8.85 5.73
C VAL A 139 21.69 10.04 5.63
N ARG A 140 21.83 10.83 4.58
CA ARG A 140 20.93 11.94 4.26
C ARG A 140 19.89 11.48 3.26
N LEU A 141 18.63 11.77 3.55
CA LEU A 141 17.49 11.33 2.75
C LEU A 141 16.79 12.54 2.10
N GLY A 142 16.13 12.30 0.96
CA GLY A 142 15.35 13.35 0.31
C GLY A 142 14.42 12.81 -0.77
N ILE A 143 13.71 13.75 -1.40
CA ILE A 143 12.71 13.48 -2.44
C ILE A 143 12.97 14.42 -3.61
N TYR A 144 13.04 13.87 -4.81
CA TYR A 144 13.19 14.61 -6.06
C TYR A 144 11.96 14.43 -6.95
N ALA A 145 11.66 15.48 -7.72
CA ALA A 145 10.64 15.45 -8.75
C ALA A 145 11.10 14.62 -9.96
N ASN A 146 10.15 14.14 -10.75
CA ASN A 146 10.40 13.48 -12.03
C ASN A 146 10.31 14.48 -13.21
N ASP A 147 11.15 14.35 -14.23
CA ASP A 147 11.16 15.22 -15.43
C ASP A 147 10.02 14.96 -16.43
N GLY A 148 9.24 13.91 -16.22
CA GLY A 148 8.26 13.40 -17.19
C GLY A 148 8.79 12.30 -18.10
N ASN A 149 10.10 12.04 -18.12
CA ASN A 149 10.80 11.02 -18.89
C ASN A 149 11.56 10.02 -17.99
N VAL A 150 11.01 9.72 -16.82
CA VAL A 150 11.56 8.72 -15.88
C VAL A 150 12.97 9.10 -15.39
N LYS A 151 13.18 10.38 -15.10
CA LYS A 151 14.44 10.86 -14.53
C LYS A 151 14.20 11.81 -13.35
N PRO A 152 15.00 11.70 -12.27
CA PRO A 152 14.99 12.70 -11.20
C PRO A 152 15.47 14.07 -11.71
N THR A 153 14.84 15.13 -11.24
CA THR A 153 15.14 16.53 -11.62
C THR A 153 15.57 17.35 -10.42
N HIS A 154 14.69 18.21 -9.91
CA HIS A 154 14.96 19.12 -8.82
C HIS A 154 14.53 18.51 -7.49
N LEU A 155 15.21 18.95 -6.44
CA LEU A 155 14.93 18.59 -5.06
C LEU A 155 13.57 19.16 -4.65
N LEU A 156 12.65 18.29 -4.22
CA LEU A 156 11.39 18.69 -3.60
C LEU A 156 11.56 18.84 -2.08
N LEU A 157 12.37 17.98 -1.47
CA LEU A 157 12.66 18.00 -0.04
C LEU A 157 14.02 17.38 0.24
N ASP A 158 14.88 18.10 0.97
CA ASP A 158 15.97 17.50 1.76
C ASP A 158 15.42 17.21 3.15
N ALA A 159 15.28 15.93 3.49
CA ALA A 159 14.72 15.51 4.76
C ALA A 159 15.72 15.65 5.91
N GLY A 160 17.01 15.82 5.61
CA GLY A 160 18.10 15.82 6.58
C GLY A 160 18.70 14.44 6.81
N GLU A 161 19.43 14.32 7.92
CA GLU A 161 20.29 13.18 8.23
C GLU A 161 19.69 12.27 9.30
N ILE A 162 19.95 10.96 9.15
CA ILE A 162 19.69 9.96 10.18
C ILE A 162 20.99 9.25 10.54
N ASP A 163 21.19 9.06 11.85
CA ASP A 163 22.31 8.34 12.40
C ASP A 163 22.27 6.84 12.02
N VAL A 164 23.38 6.35 11.48
CA VAL A 164 23.54 4.94 11.09
C VAL A 164 24.52 4.18 12.00
N SER A 165 24.88 4.74 13.15
CA SER A 165 25.76 4.10 14.16
C SER A 165 25.16 2.87 14.84
N THR A 166 23.89 2.55 14.57
CA THR A 166 23.19 1.39 15.12
C THR A 166 22.34 0.72 14.04
N THR A 167 22.08 -0.58 14.21
CA THR A 167 21.26 -1.36 13.25
C THR A 167 19.76 -1.08 13.41
N GLY A 168 18.97 -1.58 12.46
CA GLY A 168 17.50 -1.48 12.47
C GLY A 168 16.94 -0.44 11.51
N MET A 169 15.62 -0.23 11.59
CA MET A 169 14.95 0.83 10.82
C MET A 169 15.28 2.19 11.41
N LYS A 170 15.80 3.07 10.57
CA LYS A 170 16.09 4.48 10.87
C LYS A 170 15.09 5.34 10.12
N THR A 171 14.55 6.36 10.77
CA THR A 171 13.44 7.15 10.24
C THR A 171 13.64 8.63 10.50
N ILE A 172 13.20 9.48 9.57
CA ILE A 172 13.12 10.92 9.72
C ILE A 172 11.71 11.40 9.41
N ALA A 173 11.15 12.25 10.28
CA ALA A 173 9.81 12.79 10.11
C ALA A 173 9.83 13.99 9.16
N ILE A 174 8.93 14.00 8.18
CA ILE A 174 8.92 15.04 7.13
C ILE A 174 7.59 15.77 6.96
N LYS A 175 6.45 15.27 7.47
CA LYS A 175 5.13 15.98 7.50
C LYS A 175 4.84 16.95 6.33
N GLU A 176 5.12 16.54 5.11
CA GLU A 176 5.01 17.39 3.91
C GLU A 176 4.11 16.72 2.87
N SER A 177 3.56 17.54 1.96
CA SER A 177 2.75 17.06 0.85
C SER A 177 3.49 17.17 -0.48
N PHE A 178 3.37 16.14 -1.33
CA PHE A 178 4.05 16.11 -2.62
C PHE A 178 3.07 15.99 -3.79
N PRO A 179 3.49 16.41 -5.00
CA PRO A 179 2.73 16.14 -6.22
C PRO A 179 2.51 14.63 -6.42
N ARG A 180 1.39 14.29 -7.07
CA ARG A 180 1.06 12.92 -7.43
C ARG A 180 1.95 12.41 -8.56
N GLY A 181 2.03 11.09 -8.70
CA GLY A 181 2.77 10.43 -9.78
C GLY A 181 4.16 9.98 -9.36
N LEU A 182 5.06 9.83 -10.34
CA LEU A 182 6.40 9.34 -10.09
C LEU A 182 7.25 10.38 -9.36
N LEU A 183 7.79 9.97 -8.21
CA LEU A 183 8.78 10.67 -7.42
C LEU A 183 10.03 9.80 -7.30
N TRP A 184 11.11 10.41 -6.84
CA TRP A 184 12.38 9.73 -6.62
C TRP A 184 12.79 9.90 -5.17
N LEU A 185 12.80 8.81 -4.41
CA LEU A 185 13.42 8.83 -3.09
C LEU A 185 14.92 8.78 -3.28
N VAL A 186 15.64 9.62 -2.54
CA VAL A 186 17.07 9.81 -2.71
C VAL A 186 17.78 9.61 -1.39
N ALA A 187 18.96 8.97 -1.46
CA ALA A 187 19.87 8.85 -0.34
C ALA A 187 21.31 9.18 -0.77
N THR A 188 22.05 9.80 0.15
CA THR A 188 23.51 9.86 0.13
C THR A 188 24.05 9.54 1.52
N MET A 189 25.25 8.98 1.63
CA MET A 189 25.78 8.52 2.91
C MET A 189 27.23 8.94 3.09
N GLU A 190 27.57 9.25 4.34
CA GLU A 190 28.93 9.36 4.83
C GLU A 190 29.30 8.07 5.56
N GLY A 191 30.39 7.44 5.13
CA GLY A 191 30.94 6.25 5.78
C GLY A 191 30.60 4.92 5.10
N ASN A 192 30.64 3.84 5.87
CA ASN A 192 30.66 2.46 5.37
C ASN A 192 29.60 1.53 5.99
N ALA A 193 28.65 2.06 6.76
CA ALA A 193 27.45 1.32 7.17
C ALA A 193 26.82 0.55 5.99
N ARG A 194 26.37 -0.69 6.26
CA ARG A 194 25.69 -1.52 5.25
C ARG A 194 24.19 -1.38 5.42
N MET A 195 23.53 -1.03 4.32
CA MET A 195 22.09 -0.81 4.29
C MET A 195 21.41 -1.91 3.48
N VAL A 196 20.11 -2.08 3.72
CA VAL A 196 19.29 -2.89 2.81
C VAL A 196 19.25 -2.20 1.46
N THR A 197 19.51 -2.98 0.42
CA THR A 197 19.46 -2.56 -0.97
C THR A 197 18.55 -3.46 -1.77
N ILE A 198 18.04 -2.93 -2.87
CA ILE A 198 17.23 -3.63 -3.86
C ILE A 198 18.19 -4.10 -4.95
N ASP A 199 18.19 -5.40 -5.22
CA ASP A 199 19.01 -6.02 -6.26
C ASP A 199 18.22 -6.14 -7.57
N GLY A 200 18.66 -5.39 -8.59
CA GLY A 200 18.15 -5.38 -9.96
C GLY A 200 18.26 -6.71 -10.70
N GLY A 201 18.97 -7.72 -10.17
CA GLY A 201 18.97 -9.06 -10.73
C GLY A 201 17.73 -9.90 -10.40
N THR A 202 16.75 -9.37 -9.66
CA THR A 202 15.74 -10.22 -8.99
C THR A 202 14.30 -9.89 -9.37
N THR A 203 13.42 -10.88 -9.17
CA THR A 203 11.98 -10.70 -9.38
C THR A 203 11.41 -9.65 -8.43
N GLY A 204 10.59 -8.77 -8.98
CA GLY A 204 9.83 -7.79 -8.22
C GLY A 204 10.50 -6.44 -7.95
N VAL A 205 11.68 -6.21 -8.52
CA VAL A 205 12.19 -4.85 -8.69
C VAL A 205 11.31 -4.09 -9.68
N TRP A 206 10.99 -2.83 -9.36
CA TRP A 206 10.36 -1.93 -10.31
C TRP A 206 11.40 -1.38 -11.30
N ALA A 207 11.64 -2.16 -12.35
CA ALA A 207 12.62 -1.89 -13.41
C ALA A 207 12.14 -0.85 -14.42
N LEU A 208 11.76 0.34 -13.94
CA LEU A 208 11.13 1.38 -14.78
C LEU A 208 12.07 1.89 -15.89
N LEU A 209 13.38 1.74 -15.69
CA LEU A 209 14.43 2.13 -16.63
C LEU A 209 14.80 1.01 -17.63
N GLY A 210 14.13 -0.14 -17.52
CA GLY A 210 14.36 -1.30 -18.39
C GLY A 210 15.50 -2.20 -17.89
N GLU A 211 16.16 -2.84 -18.85
CA GLU A 211 17.21 -3.83 -18.64
C GLU A 211 18.44 -3.44 -19.46
N GLN A 212 19.62 -3.68 -18.90
CA GLN A 212 20.88 -3.59 -19.61
C GLN A 212 21.69 -4.86 -19.39
N ALA A 213 22.02 -5.57 -20.48
CA ALA A 213 22.86 -6.77 -20.48
C ALA A 213 22.40 -7.86 -19.48
N GLY A 214 21.11 -8.18 -19.45
CA GLY A 214 20.53 -9.20 -18.57
C GLY A 214 20.22 -8.73 -17.15
N THR A 215 20.50 -7.47 -16.81
CA THR A 215 20.27 -6.94 -15.45
C THR A 215 19.24 -5.82 -15.47
N LEU A 216 18.24 -5.89 -14.60
CA LEU A 216 17.24 -4.84 -14.48
C LEU A 216 17.82 -3.61 -13.80
N ILE A 217 17.34 -2.45 -14.22
CA ILE A 217 17.83 -1.16 -13.74
C ILE A 217 16.85 -0.63 -12.71
N ALA A 218 17.32 -0.52 -11.47
CA ALA A 218 16.51 -0.21 -10.29
C ALA A 218 16.44 1.28 -9.95
N GLY A 219 17.26 2.12 -10.60
CA GLY A 219 17.25 3.56 -10.38
C GLY A 219 18.43 4.31 -10.99
N TRP A 220 18.64 5.53 -10.51
CA TRP A 220 19.70 6.43 -10.96
C TRP A 220 20.77 6.65 -9.91
N LYS A 221 22.00 6.90 -10.36
CA LYS A 221 23.14 7.31 -9.53
C LYS A 221 23.80 8.54 -10.15
N ALA A 222 24.28 9.45 -9.33
CA ALA A 222 25.18 10.53 -9.75
C ALA A 222 26.31 10.70 -8.73
N ASP A 223 27.42 11.30 -9.16
CA ASP A 223 28.52 11.67 -8.28
C ASP A 223 28.09 12.84 -7.38
N HIS A 224 28.41 12.74 -6.09
CA HIS A 224 28.02 13.74 -5.10
C HIS A 224 28.91 13.63 -3.85
N THR A 225 29.59 14.72 -3.50
CA THR A 225 30.27 14.84 -2.20
C THR A 225 29.22 14.97 -1.09
N TYR A 226 29.35 14.18 -0.04
CA TYR A 226 28.41 14.18 1.07
C TYR A 226 28.20 15.59 1.66
N GLY A 227 26.95 15.92 1.96
CA GLY A 227 26.49 17.23 2.41
C GLY A 227 25.03 17.42 2.04
N SER A 228 24.58 18.67 1.94
CA SER A 228 23.23 18.98 1.49
C SER A 228 22.94 18.41 0.11
N LEU A 229 21.73 17.87 -0.06
CA LEU A 229 21.33 17.29 -1.34
C LEU A 229 21.33 18.37 -2.45
N PRO A 230 21.85 18.06 -3.66
CA PRO A 230 21.91 19.04 -4.73
C PRO A 230 20.52 19.54 -5.13
N GLU A 231 20.36 20.84 -5.40
CA GLU A 231 19.07 21.37 -5.87
C GLU A 231 18.60 20.69 -7.16
N GLN A 232 19.55 20.29 -8.01
CA GLN A 232 19.31 19.51 -9.22
C GLN A 232 20.08 18.19 -9.11
N PHE A 233 19.40 17.07 -9.34
CA PHE A 233 20.02 15.76 -9.31
C PHE A 233 21.17 15.74 -10.33
N GLY A 234 22.33 15.21 -9.93
CA GLY A 234 23.52 15.02 -10.77
C GLY A 234 24.17 16.26 -11.38
N VAL A 235 23.96 17.45 -10.80
CA VAL A 235 24.86 18.58 -11.07
C VAL A 235 26.26 18.22 -10.56
N GLY A 236 27.23 18.19 -11.48
CA GLY A 236 28.64 17.88 -11.19
C GLY A 236 29.14 16.51 -11.66
N GLY A 237 28.31 15.69 -12.31
CA GLY A 237 28.71 14.38 -12.81
C GLY A 237 27.75 13.77 -13.85
N ALA A 238 28.12 12.62 -14.41
CA ALA A 238 27.24 11.87 -15.30
C ALA A 238 26.20 11.08 -14.48
N PHE A 239 24.97 10.98 -14.98
CA PHE A 239 23.98 10.06 -14.43
C PHE A 239 24.26 8.67 -14.96
N THR A 240 24.31 7.70 -14.06
CA THR A 240 24.47 6.29 -14.41
C THR A 240 23.32 5.50 -13.85
N GLN A 241 22.69 4.72 -14.72
CA GLN A 241 21.71 3.71 -14.34
C GLN A 241 22.36 2.69 -13.41
N THR A 242 21.68 2.29 -12.35
CA THR A 242 22.24 1.34 -11.39
C THR A 242 21.32 0.16 -11.13
N THR A 243 21.95 -0.99 -10.97
CA THR A 243 21.32 -2.27 -10.64
C THR A 243 21.17 -2.43 -9.12
N THR A 244 21.74 -1.53 -8.31
CA THR A 244 21.65 -1.58 -6.84
C THR A 244 21.37 -0.22 -6.24
N VAL A 245 20.21 -0.08 -5.58
CA VAL A 245 19.77 1.14 -4.89
C VAL A 245 19.43 0.85 -3.44
N ILE A 246 19.53 1.84 -2.54
CA ILE A 246 19.06 1.67 -1.15
C ILE A 246 17.56 1.40 -1.17
N ALA A 247 17.14 0.39 -0.41
CA ALA A 247 15.75 0.21 -0.08
C ALA A 247 15.34 1.33 0.88
N MET A 248 14.47 2.21 0.41
CA MET A 248 13.86 3.26 1.21
C MET A 248 12.38 3.00 1.35
N TRP A 249 11.82 3.49 2.44
CA TRP A 249 10.39 3.43 2.69
C TRP A 249 9.83 4.80 2.98
N LEU A 250 8.58 4.98 2.61
CA LEU A 250 7.83 6.19 2.87
C LEU A 250 6.55 5.81 3.61
N SER A 251 6.18 6.60 4.61
CA SER A 251 4.90 6.42 5.31
C SER A 251 3.99 7.62 5.17
N PHE A 252 2.69 7.36 5.26
CA PHE A 252 1.64 8.36 5.21
C PHE A 252 1.00 8.52 6.58
N LEU A 253 0.54 9.73 6.89
CA LEU A 253 -0.19 9.96 8.14
C LEU A 253 -1.51 9.16 8.13
N GLN A 254 -1.77 8.42 9.20
CA GLN A 254 -3.03 7.70 9.39
C GLN A 254 -4.17 8.72 9.52
N GLY A 255 -5.25 8.54 8.76
CA GLY A 255 -6.39 9.48 8.75
C GLY A 255 -6.29 10.63 7.72
N GLY A 256 -5.29 10.64 6.83
CA GLY A 256 -5.26 11.52 5.65
C GLY A 256 -6.31 11.19 4.57
N TRP A 257 -7.38 10.48 4.94
CA TRP A 257 -8.51 10.14 4.09
C TRP A 257 -9.61 11.18 4.36
N SER A 258 -9.65 12.25 3.57
CA SER A 258 -10.87 13.05 3.43
C SER A 258 -11.72 12.49 2.30
#